data_AF-A0A2E2QRG7-F1
#
_entry.id   AF-A0A2E2QRG7-F1
#
_cell.length_a   1.000
_cell.length_b   1.000
_cell.length_c   1.000
_cell.angle_alpha   90.00
_cell.angle_beta   90.00
_cell.angle_gamma   90.00
#
_symmetry.space_group_name_H-M   'P 1'
#
loop_
_entity.id
_entity.type
_entity.pdbx_description
1 polymer ?
#
loop_
_entity_poly.entity_id
_entity_poly.type
_entity_poly.pdbx_seq_one_letter_code
_entity_poly.pdbx_strand_id
1 'polypeptide(L)'
;MATPDEHATPPGNPVAELFAYQADLWRRGVLYLDTLRERANNMLEHEQAGKPPLLDFDYEMILDGRRLERPANYALLRITRVGEDFLDDCLDETRPPVMIVDPRAGHGPGIGGFKQDSEVGMALHEGHPVYFVIFFPEPMPGQTLEDVLHVLRRFVETLAERHPGKPPVLYGNCQAGWAIALLSADCEGLAGPAVLNGAPLSYWSGESGVNPMRLAGGLLGGAWMAHLLADLGGGRFDGAHLAANFESLKPANTFWQKDYQLFADIDDQRERFLDFERWWTGFYSLSKEEIVAIVENLFVGNKLERGELELHPGCTVDLKRIRNPLVIFASSGDNITPPHQALNWIPAVYPDTKALKAAGQRIVYLINPHVGHLGIFVSAKVARLEHRAILESVGDFNDLAPGLYEMKIDNPTGDPDCHKPQFQVHFEERQVEDLEYPDQTPEFERVKALSKRNVALYETFVGPWVRRFTTPWSAEMLRQLHPARTSRLMFSERFAPWMAGVKWLAERVETTPTPVDHSNPYRRWETLMSNSITSALTLAGTTRDSVFEMAFKGLYGGSWFGKDKTDTRGDQS
;
A
#
# COMPACT_ATOMS: atom_id res chain seq x y z
N MET A 1 38.42 -38.62 -1.56
CA MET A 1 39.42 -37.61 -1.94
C MET A 1 38.96 -36.30 -1.31
N ALA A 2 39.61 -35.89 -0.23
CA ALA A 2 39.35 -34.62 0.42
C ALA A 2 39.95 -33.51 -0.44
N THR A 3 39.16 -32.48 -0.75
CA THR A 3 39.65 -31.23 -1.34
C THR A 3 40.43 -30.45 -0.28
N PRO A 4 41.63 -29.92 -0.58
CA PRO A 4 42.44 -29.21 0.39
C PRO A 4 41.88 -27.81 0.67
N ASP A 5 42.17 -27.35 1.88
CA ASP A 5 41.80 -26.08 2.49
C ASP A 5 41.92 -24.85 1.58
N GLU A 6 40.87 -24.03 1.65
CA GLU A 6 40.85 -22.64 1.23
C GLU A 6 42.02 -21.91 1.90
N HIS A 7 42.96 -21.40 1.11
CA HIS A 7 44.06 -20.60 1.61
C HIS A 7 43.52 -19.35 2.30
N ALA A 8 43.48 -19.35 3.63
CA ALA A 8 43.29 -18.15 4.42
C ALA A 8 44.41 -17.15 4.07
N THR A 9 44.04 -16.07 3.40
CA THR A 9 44.88 -14.90 3.17
C THR A 9 45.42 -14.44 4.54
N PRO A 10 46.73 -14.20 4.68
CA PRO A 10 47.26 -13.70 5.95
C PRO A 10 46.53 -12.40 6.33
N PRO A 11 46.15 -12.19 7.61
CA PRO A 11 45.54 -10.93 8.01
C PRO A 11 46.47 -9.80 7.57
N GLY A 12 45.91 -8.84 6.83
CA GLY A 12 46.66 -7.69 6.37
C GLY A 12 47.22 -6.92 7.56
N ASN A 13 48.18 -6.03 7.31
CA ASN A 13 48.64 -5.12 8.36
C ASN A 13 47.42 -4.37 8.95
N PRO A 14 47.09 -4.52 10.25
CA PRO A 14 45.88 -3.93 10.82
C PRO A 14 45.80 -2.42 10.66
N VAL A 15 46.95 -1.75 10.63
CA VAL A 15 47.03 -0.30 10.38
C VAL A 15 46.65 0.03 8.93
N ALA A 16 47.10 -0.77 7.97
CA ALA A 16 46.74 -0.59 6.57
C ALA A 16 45.25 -0.89 6.32
N GLU A 17 44.72 -1.95 6.96
CA GLU A 17 43.29 -2.28 6.91
C GLU A 17 42.42 -1.19 7.53
N LEU A 18 42.88 -0.54 8.61
CA LEU A 18 42.21 0.59 9.23
C LEU A 18 42.20 1.83 8.33
N PHE A 19 43.34 2.18 7.72
CA PHE A 19 43.41 3.32 6.81
C PHE A 19 42.54 3.10 5.57
N ALA A 20 42.55 1.89 5.00
CA ALA A 20 41.68 1.52 3.89
C ALA A 20 40.21 1.66 4.28
N TYR A 21 39.82 1.15 5.44
CA TYR A 21 38.46 1.30 5.97
C TYR A 21 38.07 2.76 6.19
N GLN A 22 38.95 3.60 6.74
CA GLN A 22 38.66 5.02 6.96
C GLN A 22 38.46 5.80 5.65
N ALA A 23 39.28 5.51 4.64
CA ALA A 23 39.14 6.10 3.32
C ALA A 23 37.80 5.70 2.66
N ASP A 24 37.46 4.41 2.72
CA ASP A 24 36.18 3.88 2.22
C ASP A 24 34.97 4.45 2.99
N LEU A 25 35.05 4.53 4.33
CA LEU A 25 34.02 5.11 5.18
C LEU A 25 33.77 6.58 4.82
N TRP A 26 34.84 7.36 4.63
CA TRP A 26 34.73 8.75 4.20
C TRP A 26 34.10 8.86 2.82
N ARG A 27 34.51 8.01 1.87
CA ARG A 27 33.93 7.94 0.54
C ARG A 27 32.43 7.65 0.58
N ARG A 28 32.03 6.55 1.23
CA ARG A 28 30.62 6.15 1.37
C ARG A 28 29.82 7.23 2.06
N GLY A 29 30.40 7.92 3.05
CA GLY A 29 29.75 9.04 3.73
C GLY A 29 29.45 10.22 2.80
N VAL A 30 30.40 10.62 1.96
CA VAL A 30 30.20 11.68 0.97
C VAL A 30 29.14 11.30 -0.05
N LEU A 31 29.24 10.10 -0.64
CA LEU A 31 28.29 9.62 -1.65
C LEU A 31 26.88 9.41 -1.09
N TYR A 32 26.78 8.96 0.17
CA TYR A 32 25.50 8.86 0.87
C TYR A 32 24.86 10.23 1.08
N LEU A 33 25.62 11.23 1.55
CA LEU A 33 25.10 12.59 1.71
C LEU A 33 24.70 13.21 0.37
N ASP A 34 25.45 12.94 -0.70
CA ASP A 34 25.09 13.39 -2.04
C ASP A 34 23.81 12.70 -2.55
N THR A 35 23.64 11.40 -2.28
CA THR A 35 22.41 10.68 -2.60
C THR A 35 21.20 11.27 -1.85
N LEU A 36 21.36 11.66 -0.57
CA LEU A 36 20.29 12.33 0.18
C LEU A 36 19.98 13.74 -0.37
N ARG A 37 20.99 14.45 -0.90
CA ARG A 37 20.84 15.73 -1.60
C ARG A 37 20.02 15.56 -2.86
N GLU A 38 20.39 14.59 -3.70
CA GLU A 38 19.68 14.27 -4.94
C GLU A 38 18.24 13.88 -4.67
N ARG A 39 17.99 13.02 -3.67
CA ARG A 39 16.63 12.71 -3.23
C ARG A 39 15.83 13.97 -2.92
N ALA A 40 16.40 14.90 -2.14
CA ALA A 40 15.71 16.13 -1.75
C ALA A 40 15.45 17.05 -2.94
N ASN A 41 16.39 17.16 -3.88
CA ASN A 41 16.22 17.93 -5.11
C ASN A 41 15.18 17.29 -6.03
N ASN A 42 15.23 15.97 -6.23
CA ASN A 42 14.24 15.21 -7.01
C ASN A 42 12.82 15.43 -6.47
N MET A 43 12.65 15.40 -5.15
CA MET A 43 11.37 15.71 -4.50
C MET A 43 10.90 17.13 -4.87
N LEU A 44 11.77 18.14 -4.75
CA LEU A 44 11.43 19.54 -5.07
C LEU A 44 11.14 19.76 -6.56
N GLU A 45 11.88 19.11 -7.45
CA GLU A 45 11.66 19.17 -8.90
C GLU A 45 10.33 18.52 -9.27
N HIS A 46 10.01 17.38 -8.68
CA HIS A 46 8.74 16.70 -8.87
C HIS A 46 7.56 17.56 -8.37
N GLU A 47 7.68 18.20 -7.21
CA GLU A 47 6.69 19.15 -6.71
C GLU A 47 6.50 20.35 -7.66
N GLN A 48 7.59 20.91 -8.19
CA GLN A 48 7.55 22.04 -9.14
C GLN A 48 6.93 21.67 -10.49
N ALA A 49 7.13 20.44 -10.94
CA ALA A 49 6.51 19.90 -12.15
C ALA A 49 5.00 19.61 -11.97
N GLY A 50 4.43 19.86 -10.78
CA GLY A 50 3.03 19.58 -10.48
C GLY A 50 2.75 18.13 -10.10
N LYS A 51 3.79 17.36 -9.75
CA LYS A 51 3.75 15.93 -9.39
C LYS A 51 3.08 15.08 -10.47
N PRO A 52 3.66 14.99 -11.68
CA PRO A 52 3.16 14.07 -12.71
C PRO A 52 3.19 12.61 -12.21
N PRO A 53 2.35 11.70 -12.72
CA PRO A 53 2.40 10.30 -12.31
C PRO A 53 3.74 9.67 -12.67
N LEU A 54 4.25 8.80 -11.80
CA LEU A 54 5.54 8.13 -11.98
C LEU A 54 5.34 6.79 -12.67
N LEU A 55 5.09 6.83 -13.97
CA LEU A 55 4.98 5.65 -14.83
C LEU A 55 6.24 5.53 -15.69
N ASP A 56 6.73 4.31 -15.86
CA ASP A 56 7.84 3.95 -16.76
C ASP A 56 7.35 3.70 -18.21
N PHE A 57 6.18 4.25 -18.53
CA PHE A 57 5.43 4.00 -19.75
C PHE A 57 4.83 5.31 -20.26
N ASP A 58 4.79 5.47 -21.58
CA ASP A 58 4.09 6.62 -22.17
C ASP A 58 2.59 6.38 -22.19
N TYR A 59 1.83 7.43 -21.94
CA TYR A 59 0.39 7.36 -21.81
C TYR A 59 -0.33 8.54 -22.46
N GLU A 60 -1.60 8.31 -22.80
CA GLU A 60 -2.54 9.35 -23.17
C GLU A 60 -3.66 9.45 -22.13
N MET A 61 -4.14 10.66 -21.84
CA MET A 61 -5.28 10.85 -20.95
C MET A 61 -6.59 10.67 -21.72
N ILE A 62 -7.36 9.67 -21.32
CA ILE A 62 -8.64 9.30 -21.95
C ILE A 62 -9.80 10.09 -21.36
N LEU A 63 -9.82 10.22 -20.03
CA LEU A 63 -10.90 10.93 -19.34
C LEU A 63 -10.36 11.62 -18.08
N ASP A 64 -10.65 12.92 -17.95
CA ASP A 64 -10.35 13.71 -16.75
C ASP A 64 -11.60 13.80 -15.88
N GLY A 65 -11.59 13.12 -14.73
CA GLY A 65 -12.70 13.07 -13.78
C GLY A 65 -13.07 14.44 -13.19
N ARG A 66 -12.16 15.42 -13.21
CA ARG A 66 -12.42 16.78 -12.73
C ARG A 66 -13.38 17.55 -13.64
N ARG A 67 -13.57 17.06 -14.87
CA ARG A 67 -14.40 17.69 -15.91
C ARG A 67 -15.78 17.03 -16.04
N LEU A 68 -16.06 16.02 -15.22
CA LEU A 68 -17.37 15.35 -15.14
C LEU A 68 -18.36 16.19 -14.32
N GLU A 69 -19.65 15.87 -14.46
CA GLU A 69 -20.74 16.56 -13.75
C GLU A 69 -20.61 16.43 -12.23
N ARG A 70 -20.23 15.23 -11.76
CA ARG A 70 -19.81 14.98 -10.38
C ARG A 70 -18.29 14.78 -10.37
N PRO A 71 -17.51 15.82 -10.09
CA PRO A 71 -16.07 15.78 -10.30
C PRO A 71 -15.33 15.14 -9.14
N ALA A 72 -14.32 14.33 -9.48
CA ALA A 72 -13.29 13.90 -8.54
C ALA A 72 -11.91 14.08 -9.18
N ASN A 73 -10.87 14.20 -8.36
CA ASN A 73 -9.50 14.45 -8.78
C ASN A 73 -8.81 13.22 -9.41
N TYR A 74 -9.53 12.41 -10.16
CA TYR A 74 -9.03 11.19 -10.81
C TYR A 74 -8.98 11.38 -12.33
N ALA A 75 -8.09 10.65 -13.01
CA ALA A 75 -8.07 10.58 -14.47
C ALA A 75 -7.76 9.16 -14.94
N LEU A 76 -8.35 8.78 -16.07
CA LEU A 76 -8.11 7.53 -16.75
C LEU A 76 -7.06 7.76 -17.83
N LEU A 77 -5.97 6.99 -17.77
CA LEU A 77 -4.91 6.96 -18.77
C LEU A 77 -4.97 5.67 -19.57
N ARG A 78 -4.55 5.71 -20.84
CA ARG A 78 -4.25 4.53 -21.65
C ARG A 78 -2.75 4.46 -21.85
N ILE A 79 -2.17 3.29 -21.63
CA ILE A 79 -0.74 3.06 -21.90
C ILE A 79 -0.55 2.87 -23.41
N THR A 80 0.45 3.54 -23.98
CA THR A 80 0.65 3.66 -25.44
C THR A 80 2.01 3.18 -25.92
N ARG A 81 3.05 3.29 -25.10
CA ARG A 81 4.42 2.91 -25.46
C ARG A 81 5.18 2.30 -24.28
N VAL A 82 6.08 1.37 -24.58
CA VAL A 82 7.11 0.87 -23.67
C VAL A 82 8.47 1.17 -24.31
N GLY A 83 9.26 2.07 -23.72
CA GLY A 83 10.50 2.52 -24.36
C GLY A 83 10.24 3.14 -25.74
N GLU A 84 10.82 2.55 -26.80
CA GLU A 84 10.64 3.00 -28.19
C GLU A 84 9.50 2.25 -28.92
N ASP A 85 8.93 1.20 -28.30
CA ASP A 85 7.98 0.29 -28.94
C ASP A 85 6.52 0.76 -28.77
N PHE A 86 5.84 1.05 -29.88
CA PHE A 86 4.42 1.37 -29.90
C PHE A 86 3.57 0.11 -29.69
N LEU A 87 2.63 0.18 -28.75
CA LEU A 87 1.88 -0.99 -28.31
C LEU A 87 0.76 -1.42 -29.27
N ASP A 88 0.29 -0.54 -30.14
CA ASP A 88 -0.87 -0.84 -31.02
C ASP A 88 -0.62 -2.07 -31.92
N ASP A 89 0.63 -2.40 -32.24
CA ASP A 89 1.00 -3.58 -33.03
C ASP A 89 1.24 -4.86 -32.19
N CYS A 90 1.32 -4.74 -30.86
CA CYS A 90 1.71 -5.82 -29.95
C CYS A 90 0.57 -6.32 -29.05
N LEU A 91 -0.55 -5.59 -28.98
CA LEU A 91 -1.68 -5.94 -28.12
C LEU A 91 -2.64 -6.91 -28.82
N ASP A 92 -3.13 -7.89 -28.08
CA ASP A 92 -4.20 -8.77 -28.53
C ASP A 92 -5.54 -8.10 -28.22
N GLU A 93 -6.14 -7.49 -29.23
CA GLU A 93 -7.44 -6.84 -29.08
C GLU A 93 -8.51 -7.80 -28.55
N THR A 94 -8.37 -9.12 -28.70
CA THR A 94 -9.36 -10.09 -28.19
C THR A 94 -9.34 -10.23 -26.67
N ARG A 95 -8.24 -9.85 -26.00
CA ARG A 95 -8.09 -9.87 -24.54
C ARG A 95 -8.94 -8.78 -23.87
N PRO A 96 -9.46 -9.03 -22.66
CA PRO A 96 -10.16 -7.99 -21.91
C PRO A 96 -9.19 -6.87 -21.49
N PRO A 97 -9.61 -5.60 -21.52
CA PRO A 97 -8.77 -4.50 -21.05
C PRO A 97 -8.53 -4.62 -19.53
N VAL A 98 -7.34 -4.25 -19.07
CA VAL A 98 -6.99 -4.22 -17.65
C VAL A 98 -6.95 -2.78 -17.17
N MET A 99 -7.70 -2.46 -16.12
CA MET A 99 -7.71 -1.15 -15.47
C MET A 99 -7.01 -1.24 -14.12
N ILE A 100 -5.80 -0.71 -14.03
CA ILE A 100 -5.01 -0.69 -12.80
C ILE A 100 -5.30 0.59 -12.02
N VAL A 101 -5.59 0.44 -10.73
CA VAL A 101 -5.95 1.53 -9.83
C VAL A 101 -5.03 1.50 -8.61
N ASP A 102 -4.26 2.56 -8.45
CA ASP A 102 -3.30 2.69 -7.37
C ASP A 102 -3.90 3.19 -6.06
N PRO A 103 -3.28 2.87 -4.91
CA PRO A 103 -3.79 3.29 -3.62
C PRO A 103 -3.55 4.78 -3.40
N ARG A 104 -4.58 5.50 -2.95
CA ARG A 104 -4.43 6.86 -2.43
C ARG A 104 -4.03 6.88 -0.95
N ALA A 105 -3.01 6.08 -0.61
CA ALA A 105 -2.52 5.88 0.74
C ALA A 105 -1.52 6.96 1.20
N GLY A 106 -1.76 8.21 0.79
CA GLY A 106 -0.94 9.38 1.10
C GLY A 106 0.21 9.67 0.14
N HIS A 107 0.59 8.71 -0.71
CA HIS A 107 1.53 8.89 -1.82
C HIS A 107 0.81 9.12 -3.14
N GLY A 108 1.55 9.53 -4.17
CA GLY A 108 1.05 9.68 -5.54
C GLY A 108 0.81 8.38 -6.28
N PRO A 109 0.13 8.44 -7.44
CA PRO A 109 -0.05 7.29 -8.33
C PRO A 109 1.25 6.97 -9.10
N GLY A 110 1.34 5.74 -9.57
CA GLY A 110 2.43 5.19 -10.38
C GLY A 110 3.02 3.89 -9.83
N ILE A 111 2.72 3.47 -8.61
CA ILE A 111 3.35 2.30 -7.97
C ILE A 111 3.07 0.99 -8.72
N GLY A 112 1.92 0.86 -9.38
CA GLY A 112 1.61 -0.29 -10.24
C GLY A 112 2.31 -0.26 -11.62
N GLY A 113 3.07 0.80 -11.94
CA GLY A 113 3.68 1.01 -13.26
C GLY A 113 4.99 1.80 -13.29
N PHE A 114 5.64 2.04 -12.14
CA PHE A 114 6.87 2.84 -12.05
C PHE A 114 8.14 2.09 -12.54
N LYS A 115 7.99 0.83 -12.97
CA LYS A 115 9.01 -0.02 -13.59
C LYS A 115 8.38 -0.88 -14.67
N GLN A 116 9.16 -1.36 -15.64
CA GLN A 116 8.69 -2.37 -16.60
C GLN A 116 8.27 -3.69 -15.93
N ASP A 117 9.01 -4.19 -14.94
CA ASP A 117 8.58 -5.35 -14.15
C ASP A 117 7.54 -4.94 -13.09
N SER A 118 6.32 -4.66 -13.56
CA SER A 118 5.19 -4.19 -12.76
C SER A 118 3.87 -4.79 -13.25
N GLU A 119 2.76 -4.48 -12.58
CA GLU A 119 1.42 -4.91 -13.00
C GLU A 119 1.09 -4.41 -14.41
N VAL A 120 1.43 -3.16 -14.73
CA VAL A 120 1.28 -2.61 -16.09
C VAL A 120 2.08 -3.45 -17.09
N GLY A 121 3.35 -3.70 -16.81
CA GLY A 121 4.22 -4.44 -17.73
C GLY A 121 3.79 -5.90 -17.90
N MET A 122 3.33 -6.57 -16.84
CA MET A 122 2.82 -7.93 -16.93
C MET A 122 1.51 -8.00 -17.72
N ALA A 123 0.61 -7.03 -17.55
CA ALA A 123 -0.63 -6.99 -18.32
C ALA A 123 -0.37 -6.75 -19.82
N LEU A 124 0.58 -5.86 -20.14
CA LEU A 124 1.04 -5.66 -21.52
C LEU A 124 1.72 -6.91 -22.10
N HIS A 125 2.56 -7.58 -21.30
CA HIS A 125 3.24 -8.82 -21.70
C HIS A 125 2.24 -9.93 -22.04
N GLU A 126 1.13 -10.03 -21.30
CA GLU A 126 0.04 -10.98 -21.57
C GLU A 126 -0.93 -10.50 -22.68
N GLY A 127 -0.59 -9.40 -23.36
CA GLY A 127 -1.30 -8.89 -24.55
C GLY A 127 -2.56 -8.07 -24.25
N HIS A 128 -2.81 -7.68 -22.99
CA HIS A 128 -4.01 -6.92 -22.63
C HIS A 128 -3.88 -5.43 -22.95
N PRO A 129 -4.94 -4.76 -23.45
CA PRO A 129 -5.00 -3.30 -23.43
C PRO A 129 -4.95 -2.78 -21.99
N VAL A 130 -3.96 -1.95 -21.65
CA VAL A 130 -3.77 -1.46 -20.27
C VAL A 130 -4.21 -0.01 -20.11
N TYR A 131 -5.02 0.21 -19.09
CA TYR A 131 -5.46 1.51 -18.61
C TYR A 131 -5.01 1.70 -17.17
N PHE A 132 -4.64 2.92 -16.83
CA PHE A 132 -4.13 3.27 -15.51
C PHE A 132 -4.93 4.43 -14.94
N VAL A 133 -5.44 4.26 -13.74
CA VAL A 133 -6.17 5.31 -13.03
C VAL A 133 -5.19 6.08 -12.15
N ILE A 134 -5.04 7.37 -12.44
CA ILE A 134 -4.28 8.30 -11.61
C ILE A 134 -5.22 9.19 -10.78
N PHE A 135 -4.65 9.85 -9.80
CA PHE A 135 -5.29 10.94 -9.07
C PHE A 135 -4.33 12.12 -8.94
N PHE A 136 -4.85 13.33 -8.94
CA PHE A 136 -4.08 14.58 -8.84
C PHE A 136 -3.71 14.89 -7.38
N PRO A 137 -2.66 15.69 -7.12
CA PRO A 137 -2.19 16.03 -5.76
C PRO A 137 -3.25 16.57 -4.82
N GLU A 138 -4.16 17.39 -5.34
CA GLU A 138 -5.18 18.06 -4.57
C GLU A 138 -6.56 17.48 -4.90
N PRO A 139 -7.41 17.19 -3.89
CA PRO A 139 -8.80 16.80 -4.11
C PRO A 139 -9.61 17.95 -4.71
N MET A 140 -10.75 17.63 -5.34
CA MET A 140 -11.76 18.64 -5.62
C MET A 140 -12.32 19.19 -4.28
N PRO A 141 -12.71 20.47 -4.21
CA PRO A 141 -13.33 21.02 -3.00
C PRO A 141 -14.59 20.24 -2.61
N GLY A 142 -14.63 19.73 -1.38
CA GLY A 142 -15.76 18.95 -0.87
C GLY A 142 -15.94 17.56 -1.49
N GLN A 143 -14.95 17.09 -2.28
CA GLN A 143 -14.96 15.76 -2.89
C GLN A 143 -15.26 14.69 -1.84
N THR A 144 -16.17 13.78 -2.11
CA THR A 144 -16.56 12.70 -1.20
C THR A 144 -16.08 11.34 -1.73
N LEU A 145 -16.18 10.30 -0.91
CA LEU A 145 -15.94 8.93 -1.36
C LEU A 145 -16.94 8.51 -2.46
N GLU A 146 -18.19 9.00 -2.39
CA GLU A 146 -19.21 8.77 -3.43
C GLU A 146 -18.76 9.37 -4.78
N ASP A 147 -18.25 10.60 -4.79
CA ASP A 147 -17.76 11.24 -6.01
C ASP A 147 -16.61 10.44 -6.64
N VAL A 148 -15.69 9.92 -5.81
CA VAL A 148 -14.61 9.05 -6.29
C VAL A 148 -15.16 7.78 -6.93
N LEU A 149 -16.08 7.08 -6.27
CA LEU A 149 -16.69 5.87 -6.82
C LEU A 149 -17.49 6.15 -8.10
N HIS A 150 -18.18 7.29 -8.18
CA HIS A 150 -18.89 7.72 -9.38
C HIS A 150 -17.94 7.94 -10.56
N VAL A 151 -16.79 8.60 -10.33
CA VAL A 151 -15.78 8.79 -11.38
C VAL A 151 -15.15 7.45 -11.79
N LEU A 152 -14.84 6.56 -10.84
CA LEU A 152 -14.34 5.22 -11.16
C LEU A 152 -15.35 4.41 -11.97
N ARG A 153 -16.64 4.49 -11.65
CA ARG A 153 -17.73 3.89 -12.46
C ARG A 153 -17.67 4.41 -13.89
N ARG A 154 -17.59 5.73 -14.07
CA ARG A 154 -17.53 6.33 -15.42
C ARG A 154 -16.31 5.86 -16.20
N PHE A 155 -15.18 5.60 -15.52
CA PHE A 155 -14.00 4.99 -16.17
C PHE A 155 -14.29 3.57 -16.64
N VAL A 156 -14.89 2.72 -15.80
CA VAL A 156 -15.28 1.36 -16.19
C VAL A 156 -16.25 1.38 -17.39
N GLU A 157 -17.25 2.25 -17.38
CA GLU A 157 -18.16 2.44 -18.51
C GLU A 157 -17.42 2.86 -19.78
N THR A 158 -16.48 3.81 -19.66
CA THR A 158 -15.66 4.27 -20.79
C THR A 158 -14.84 3.12 -21.38
N LEU A 159 -14.34 2.20 -20.55
CA LEU A 159 -13.65 1.01 -21.03
C LEU A 159 -14.59 0.02 -21.70
N ALA A 160 -15.77 -0.22 -21.14
CA ALA A 160 -16.78 -1.08 -21.74
C ALA A 160 -17.27 -0.55 -23.10
N GLU A 161 -17.41 0.78 -23.24
CA GLU A 161 -17.72 1.46 -24.51
C GLU A 161 -16.61 1.28 -25.55
N ARG A 162 -15.34 1.35 -25.12
CA ARG A 162 -14.17 1.20 -25.99
C ARG A 162 -13.84 -0.25 -26.35
N HIS A 163 -14.23 -1.21 -25.53
CA HIS A 163 -13.97 -2.64 -25.72
C HIS A 163 -15.27 -3.47 -25.68
N PRO A 164 -16.15 -3.36 -26.70
CA PRO A 164 -17.44 -4.05 -26.69
C PRO A 164 -17.31 -5.57 -26.52
N GLY A 165 -18.09 -6.13 -25.60
CA GLY A 165 -18.14 -7.57 -25.31
C GLY A 165 -16.98 -8.08 -24.44
N LYS A 166 -16.08 -7.21 -23.99
CA LYS A 166 -14.89 -7.56 -23.20
C LYS A 166 -14.93 -6.79 -21.88
N PRO A 167 -15.56 -7.37 -20.82
CA PRO A 167 -15.66 -6.68 -19.55
C PRO A 167 -14.24 -6.45 -18.97
N PRO A 168 -13.95 -5.23 -18.46
CA PRO A 168 -12.61 -4.90 -17.99
C PRO A 168 -12.22 -5.71 -16.75
N VAL A 169 -10.95 -6.08 -16.65
CA VAL A 169 -10.35 -6.60 -15.43
C VAL A 169 -10.00 -5.41 -14.54
N LEU A 170 -10.55 -5.36 -13.33
CA LEU A 170 -10.32 -4.27 -12.39
C LEU A 170 -9.21 -4.68 -11.42
N TYR A 171 -8.06 -4.01 -11.48
CA TYR A 171 -6.87 -4.35 -10.71
C TYR A 171 -6.63 -3.29 -9.64
N GLY A 172 -6.91 -3.60 -8.37
CA GLY A 172 -6.92 -2.63 -7.28
C GLY A 172 -5.87 -2.91 -6.23
N ASN A 173 -5.01 -1.92 -6.00
CA ASN A 173 -3.91 -2.02 -5.07
C ASN A 173 -4.25 -1.38 -3.73
N CYS A 174 -4.06 -2.13 -2.64
CA CYS A 174 -4.29 -1.70 -1.26
C CYS A 174 -5.63 -0.96 -1.09
N GLN A 175 -5.59 0.36 -0.94
CA GLN A 175 -6.78 1.18 -0.81
C GLN A 175 -7.72 1.06 -2.02
N ALA A 176 -7.17 1.05 -3.23
CA ALA A 176 -7.97 0.95 -4.43
C ALA A 176 -8.65 -0.43 -4.56
N GLY A 177 -8.10 -1.49 -3.95
CA GLY A 177 -8.75 -2.79 -3.91
C GLY A 177 -10.09 -2.74 -3.17
N TRP A 178 -10.15 -2.14 -1.98
CA TRP A 178 -11.45 -1.97 -1.33
C TRP A 178 -12.37 -1.00 -2.08
N ALA A 179 -11.84 0.00 -2.80
CA ALA A 179 -12.67 0.88 -3.61
C ALA A 179 -13.31 0.13 -4.80
N ILE A 180 -12.57 -0.79 -5.43
CA ILE A 180 -13.08 -1.68 -6.47
C ILE A 180 -14.10 -2.67 -5.89
N ALA A 181 -13.87 -3.18 -4.67
CA ALA A 181 -14.84 -4.02 -3.99
C ALA A 181 -16.16 -3.26 -3.70
N LEU A 182 -16.07 -2.00 -3.24
CA LEU A 182 -17.22 -1.11 -3.07
C LEU A 182 -17.97 -0.90 -4.38
N LEU A 183 -17.24 -0.59 -5.45
CA LEU A 183 -17.81 -0.38 -6.77
C LEU A 183 -18.50 -1.65 -7.30
N SER A 184 -17.93 -2.82 -7.02
CA SER A 184 -18.48 -4.12 -7.43
C SER A 184 -19.72 -4.51 -6.61
N ALA A 185 -19.79 -4.08 -5.35
CA ALA A 185 -20.89 -4.36 -4.42
C ALA A 185 -22.00 -3.29 -4.43
N ASP A 186 -21.79 -2.22 -5.19
CA ASP A 186 -22.75 -1.14 -5.39
C ASP A 186 -24.05 -1.63 -6.06
N CYS A 187 -25.13 -0.86 -5.94
CA CYS A 187 -26.46 -1.22 -6.40
C CYS A 187 -26.54 -1.45 -7.92
N GLU A 188 -25.70 -0.77 -8.69
CA GLU A 188 -25.60 -0.95 -10.15
C GLU A 188 -24.69 -2.13 -10.54
N GLY A 189 -23.86 -2.62 -9.62
CA GLY A 189 -22.86 -3.66 -9.86
C GLY A 189 -21.77 -3.26 -10.86
N LEU A 190 -20.90 -4.21 -11.18
CA LEU A 190 -19.88 -4.11 -12.23
C LEU A 190 -19.76 -5.43 -13.00
N ALA A 191 -19.22 -5.34 -14.22
CA ALA A 191 -18.85 -6.50 -15.02
C ALA A 191 -17.32 -6.69 -15.05
N GLY A 192 -16.88 -7.95 -15.07
CA GLY A 192 -15.47 -8.34 -15.22
C GLY A 192 -14.77 -8.67 -13.89
N PRO A 193 -13.73 -9.55 -13.91
CA PRO A 193 -13.03 -9.95 -12.69
C PRO A 193 -12.42 -8.75 -11.93
N ALA A 194 -12.45 -8.80 -10.61
CA ALA A 194 -11.80 -7.81 -9.75
C ALA A 194 -10.65 -8.45 -8.96
N VAL A 195 -9.44 -7.93 -9.14
CA VAL A 195 -8.22 -8.35 -8.45
C VAL A 195 -7.93 -7.37 -7.32
N LEU A 196 -7.84 -7.87 -6.10
CA LEU A 196 -7.68 -7.11 -4.87
C LEU A 196 -6.32 -7.45 -4.25
N ASN A 197 -5.31 -6.60 -4.50
CA ASN A 197 -3.94 -6.83 -4.07
C ASN A 197 -3.68 -6.14 -2.73
N GLY A 198 -3.34 -6.90 -1.69
CA GLY A 198 -3.05 -6.36 -0.36
C GLY A 198 -4.15 -5.44 0.18
N ALA A 199 -5.42 -5.75 -0.12
CA ALA A 199 -6.56 -4.89 0.17
C ALA A 199 -7.40 -5.41 1.35
N PRO A 200 -7.58 -4.64 2.44
CA PRO A 200 -8.33 -5.09 3.60
C PRO A 200 -9.84 -4.90 3.36
N LEU A 201 -10.62 -5.94 3.65
CA LEU A 201 -12.09 -5.88 3.72
C LEU A 201 -12.62 -6.23 5.12
N SER A 202 -11.81 -6.89 5.95
CA SER A 202 -12.05 -7.09 7.38
C SER A 202 -11.14 -6.21 8.23
N TYR A 203 -11.56 -4.98 8.49
CA TYR A 203 -10.71 -3.98 9.14
C TYR A 203 -10.42 -4.28 10.62
N TRP A 204 -11.31 -5.02 11.29
CA TRP A 204 -11.14 -5.43 12.70
C TRP A 204 -10.41 -6.76 12.85
N SER A 205 -10.31 -7.55 11.79
CA SER A 205 -9.64 -8.86 11.83
C SER A 205 -8.16 -8.72 12.16
N GLY A 206 -7.65 -9.67 12.92
CA GLY A 206 -6.34 -9.56 13.55
C GLY A 206 -5.95 -10.71 14.46
N GLU A 207 -4.66 -11.00 14.49
CA GLU A 207 -4.05 -11.91 15.47
C GLU A 207 -3.10 -11.15 16.40
N SER A 208 -2.78 -11.76 17.55
CA SER A 208 -1.78 -11.20 18.48
C SER A 208 -0.41 -11.22 17.80
N GLY A 209 0.33 -10.12 17.90
CA GLY A 209 1.62 -9.95 17.24
C GLY A 209 1.53 -9.59 15.76
N VAL A 210 0.31 -9.41 15.20
CA VAL A 210 0.12 -9.07 13.78
C VAL A 210 -0.67 -7.76 13.63
N ASN A 211 -0.07 -6.84 12.85
CA ASN A 211 -0.68 -5.58 12.40
C ASN A 211 -1.20 -4.67 13.53
N PRO A 212 -0.30 -3.97 14.26
CA PRO A 212 -0.68 -3.05 15.34
C PRO A 212 -1.46 -1.81 14.83
N MET A 213 -1.45 -1.54 13.52
CA MET A 213 -2.05 -0.33 12.93
C MET A 213 -3.57 -0.26 13.21
N ARG A 214 -4.26 -1.39 13.18
CA ARG A 214 -5.71 -1.47 13.47
C ARG A 214 -6.04 -1.06 14.91
N LEU A 215 -5.12 -1.29 15.86
CA LEU A 215 -5.29 -0.95 17.27
C LEU A 215 -5.07 0.55 17.52
N ALA A 216 -4.25 1.20 16.69
CA ALA A 216 -3.95 2.63 16.81
C ALA A 216 -5.23 3.48 16.74
N GLY A 217 -6.21 3.11 15.92
CA GLY A 217 -7.52 3.78 15.87
C GLY A 217 -8.24 3.78 17.22
N GLY A 218 -8.16 2.67 17.98
CA GLY A 218 -8.71 2.59 19.34
C GLY A 218 -7.88 3.34 20.37
N LEU A 219 -6.55 3.24 20.31
CA LEU A 219 -5.65 3.88 21.26
C LEU A 219 -5.61 5.41 21.14
N LEU A 220 -5.86 5.93 19.93
CA LEU A 220 -5.89 7.37 19.64
C LEU A 220 -7.30 7.98 19.76
N GLY A 221 -8.28 7.19 20.22
CA GLY A 221 -9.63 7.66 20.51
C GLY A 221 -10.55 7.79 19.29
N GLY A 222 -10.26 7.09 18.20
CA GLY A 222 -11.12 7.00 17.02
C GLY A 222 -10.81 8.00 15.92
N ALA A 223 -11.84 8.40 15.19
CA ALA A 223 -11.71 9.17 13.95
C ALA A 223 -11.53 10.69 14.13
N TRP A 224 -11.68 11.21 15.36
CA TRP A 224 -11.64 12.66 15.62
C TRP A 224 -10.34 13.34 15.19
N MET A 225 -9.21 12.63 15.20
CA MET A 225 -7.94 13.17 14.70
C MET A 225 -7.95 13.39 13.19
N ALA A 226 -8.64 12.53 12.41
CA ALA A 226 -8.77 12.73 10.98
C ALA A 226 -9.52 14.04 10.70
N HIS A 227 -10.57 14.33 11.49
CA HIS A 227 -11.27 15.62 11.46
C HIS A 227 -10.36 16.78 11.83
N LEU A 228 -9.62 16.68 12.95
CA LEU A 228 -8.71 17.73 13.41
C LEU A 228 -7.64 18.05 12.36
N LEU A 229 -6.95 17.03 11.86
CA LEU A 229 -5.86 17.21 10.89
C LEU A 229 -6.40 17.78 9.57
N ALA A 230 -7.57 17.34 9.11
CA ALA A 230 -8.19 17.91 7.92
C ALA A 230 -8.63 19.37 8.11
N ASP A 231 -9.20 19.72 9.28
CA ASP A 231 -9.60 21.10 9.59
C ASP A 231 -8.38 22.03 9.75
N LEU A 232 -7.27 21.54 10.30
CA LEU A 232 -5.99 22.27 10.35
C LEU A 232 -5.38 22.46 8.95
N GLY A 233 -5.59 21.51 8.04
CA GLY A 233 -5.21 21.61 6.63
C GLY A 233 -6.18 22.40 5.76
N GLY A 234 -7.21 23.02 6.35
CA GLY A 234 -8.20 23.84 5.65
C GLY A 234 -9.18 23.01 4.82
N GLY A 235 -9.66 21.89 5.37
CA GLY A 235 -10.53 20.94 4.68
C GLY A 235 -9.77 19.88 3.88
N ARG A 236 -8.44 19.80 4.03
CA ARG A 236 -7.57 18.85 3.35
C ARG A 236 -6.75 18.08 4.36
N PHE A 237 -6.73 16.77 4.20
CA PHE A 237 -5.88 15.88 4.97
C PHE A 237 -4.58 15.62 4.20
N ASP A 238 -3.45 15.96 4.82
CA ASP A 238 -2.12 15.77 4.22
C ASP A 238 -1.69 14.30 4.28
N GLY A 239 -1.47 13.69 3.11
CA GLY A 239 -1.03 12.29 2.99
C GLY A 239 0.29 11.97 3.68
N ALA A 240 1.11 12.98 3.99
CA ALA A 240 2.33 12.80 4.79
C ALA A 240 2.05 12.18 6.17
N HIS A 241 0.85 12.38 6.74
CA HIS A 241 0.43 11.72 7.98
C HIS A 241 0.22 10.20 7.79
N LEU A 242 -0.30 9.76 6.63
CA LEU A 242 -0.43 8.34 6.31
C LEU A 242 0.94 7.70 6.06
N ALA A 243 1.81 8.38 5.31
CA ALA A 243 3.18 7.93 5.09
C ALA A 243 3.94 7.74 6.41
N ALA A 244 3.85 8.71 7.33
CA ALA A 244 4.45 8.60 8.66
C ALA A 244 3.88 7.43 9.48
N ASN A 245 2.59 7.13 9.32
CA ASN A 245 1.97 5.96 9.95
C ASN A 245 2.60 4.66 9.43
N PHE A 246 2.81 4.52 8.11
CA PHE A 246 3.50 3.36 7.53
C PHE A 246 4.96 3.25 7.99
N GLU A 247 5.70 4.37 8.00
CA GLU A 247 7.08 4.42 8.51
C GLU A 247 7.16 3.97 9.98
N SER A 248 6.14 4.28 10.79
CA SER A 248 6.09 3.89 12.21
C SER A 248 5.94 2.37 12.44
N LEU A 249 5.48 1.60 11.44
CA LEU A 249 5.27 0.15 11.59
C LEU A 249 6.58 -0.64 11.62
N LYS A 250 7.65 -0.14 10.98
CA LYS A 250 8.95 -0.82 10.91
C LYS A 250 10.07 0.12 11.37
N PRO A 251 10.18 0.45 12.68
CA PRO A 251 11.16 1.40 13.18
C PRO A 251 12.61 1.03 12.87
N ALA A 252 12.97 -0.27 12.88
CA ALA A 252 14.31 -0.70 12.46
C ALA A 252 14.61 -0.33 11.01
N ASN A 253 13.65 -0.53 10.10
CA ASN A 253 13.79 -0.18 8.70
C ASN A 253 13.85 1.34 8.49
N THR A 254 12.92 2.06 9.12
CA THR A 254 12.74 3.51 8.97
C THR A 254 13.89 4.32 9.54
N PHE A 255 14.40 3.95 10.72
CA PHE A 255 15.41 4.77 11.41
C PHE A 255 16.85 4.31 11.17
N TRP A 256 17.06 3.12 10.57
CA TRP A 256 18.41 2.58 10.40
C TRP A 256 18.60 1.73 9.14
N GLN A 257 17.91 0.60 8.97
CA GLN A 257 18.31 -0.40 7.97
C GLN A 257 18.29 0.15 6.53
N LYS A 258 17.27 0.92 6.14
CA LYS A 258 17.17 1.48 4.79
C LYS A 258 18.38 2.37 4.47
N ASP A 259 18.67 3.30 5.37
CA ASP A 259 19.76 4.26 5.21
C ASP A 259 21.14 3.58 5.34
N TYR A 260 21.28 2.64 6.27
CA TYR A 260 22.51 1.87 6.40
C TYR A 260 22.77 0.98 5.20
N GLN A 261 21.74 0.34 4.62
CA GLN A 261 21.91 -0.47 3.41
C GLN A 261 22.36 0.39 2.23
N LEU A 262 21.76 1.57 2.05
CA LEU A 262 22.24 2.54 1.07
C LEU A 262 23.70 2.94 1.35
N PHE A 263 24.02 3.29 2.60
CA PHE A 263 25.37 3.70 2.98
C PHE A 263 26.41 2.59 2.82
N ALA A 264 26.06 1.36 3.16
CA ALA A 264 26.94 0.21 3.11
C ALA A 264 27.26 -0.16 1.66
N ASP A 265 26.26 -0.20 0.80
CA ASP A 265 26.36 -0.70 -0.58
C ASP A 265 26.04 0.41 -1.58
N ILE A 266 26.68 1.58 -1.39
CA ILE A 266 26.31 2.84 -2.04
C ILE A 266 26.37 2.79 -3.57
N ASP A 267 27.34 2.06 -4.13
CA ASP A 267 27.52 1.97 -5.59
C ASP A 267 26.36 1.18 -6.24
N ASP A 268 25.80 0.18 -5.55
CA ASP A 268 24.74 -0.69 -6.07
C ASP A 268 23.33 -0.22 -5.68
N GLN A 269 23.19 0.44 -4.53
CA GLN A 269 21.87 0.80 -3.99
C GLN A 269 21.42 2.21 -4.33
N ARG A 270 22.31 3.11 -4.78
CA ARG A 270 21.99 4.53 -5.02
C ARG A 270 20.83 4.72 -5.99
N GLU A 271 20.90 4.15 -7.19
CA GLU A 271 19.86 4.33 -8.21
C GLU A 271 18.52 3.75 -7.74
N ARG A 272 18.54 2.51 -7.25
CA ARG A 272 17.36 1.84 -6.69
C ARG A 272 16.70 2.66 -5.57
N PHE A 273 17.51 3.26 -4.69
CA PHE A 273 17.02 4.11 -3.60
C PHE A 273 16.39 5.39 -4.13
N LEU A 274 17.07 6.09 -5.05
CA LEU A 274 16.56 7.33 -5.63
C LEU A 274 15.26 7.11 -6.40
N ASP A 275 15.17 6.04 -7.20
CA ASP A 275 13.96 5.68 -7.95
C ASP A 275 12.77 5.45 -7.03
N PHE A 276 12.96 4.69 -5.95
CA PHE A 276 11.90 4.45 -4.98
C PHE A 276 11.52 5.74 -4.23
N GLU A 277 12.49 6.55 -3.83
CA GLU A 277 12.21 7.80 -3.11
C GLU A 277 11.51 8.85 -3.97
N ARG A 278 11.60 8.81 -5.31
CA ARG A 278 10.76 9.67 -6.17
C ARG A 278 9.28 9.47 -5.89
N TRP A 279 8.86 8.22 -5.68
CA TRP A 279 7.49 7.90 -5.29
C TRP A 279 7.24 8.13 -3.79
N TRP A 280 8.12 7.64 -2.91
CA TRP A 280 7.95 7.72 -1.45
C TRP A 280 7.88 9.15 -0.90
N THR A 281 8.40 10.13 -1.63
CA THR A 281 8.40 11.55 -1.23
C THR A 281 7.29 12.37 -1.89
N GLY A 282 6.52 11.77 -2.81
CA GLY A 282 5.38 12.40 -3.47
C GLY A 282 4.12 12.32 -2.62
N PHE A 283 3.93 13.25 -1.68
CA PHE A 283 2.76 13.27 -0.79
C PHE A 283 1.53 13.93 -1.43
N TYR A 284 0.38 13.28 -1.34
CA TYR A 284 -0.90 13.69 -1.95
C TYR A 284 -1.97 13.90 -0.86
N SER A 285 -2.89 14.81 -1.10
CA SER A 285 -3.92 15.17 -0.11
C SER A 285 -5.22 14.40 -0.37
N LEU A 286 -6.01 14.21 0.68
CA LEU A 286 -7.42 13.80 0.61
C LEU A 286 -8.31 14.96 1.07
N SER A 287 -9.55 15.02 0.61
CA SER A 287 -10.53 15.94 1.22
C SER A 287 -10.84 15.49 2.64
N LYS A 288 -11.38 16.38 3.47
CA LYS A 288 -11.91 16.02 4.78
C LYS A 288 -12.99 14.95 4.65
N GLU A 289 -13.92 15.15 3.73
CA GLU A 289 -15.09 14.30 3.53
C GLU A 289 -14.68 12.86 3.18
N GLU A 290 -13.69 12.70 2.30
CA GLU A 290 -13.15 11.39 1.93
C GLU A 290 -12.46 10.70 3.09
N ILE A 291 -11.45 11.34 3.71
CA ILE A 291 -10.65 10.65 4.73
C ILE A 291 -11.49 10.30 5.96
N VAL A 292 -12.43 11.17 6.34
CA VAL A 292 -13.34 10.91 7.45
C VAL A 292 -14.27 9.77 7.11
N ALA A 293 -14.87 9.76 5.91
CA ALA A 293 -15.73 8.65 5.49
C ALA A 293 -14.97 7.32 5.49
N ILE A 294 -13.73 7.30 4.99
CA ILE A 294 -12.87 6.11 5.00
C ILE A 294 -12.61 5.62 6.43
N VAL A 295 -12.13 6.50 7.31
CA VAL A 295 -11.78 6.10 8.69
C VAL A 295 -13.01 5.70 9.50
N GLU A 296 -14.09 6.47 9.42
CA GLU A 296 -15.31 6.22 10.20
C GLU A 296 -16.10 5.02 9.73
N ASN A 297 -16.22 4.83 8.42
CA ASN A 297 -17.05 3.75 7.89
C ASN A 297 -16.29 2.43 7.77
N LEU A 298 -15.02 2.47 7.35
CA LEU A 298 -14.25 1.26 7.07
C LEU A 298 -13.46 0.84 8.32
N PHE A 299 -12.44 1.61 8.70
CA PHE A 299 -11.47 1.17 9.71
C PHE A 299 -12.02 1.14 11.14
N VAL A 300 -12.74 2.19 11.54
CA VAL A 300 -13.32 2.28 12.89
C VAL A 300 -14.73 1.71 12.93
N GLY A 301 -15.50 1.83 11.85
CA GLY A 301 -16.91 1.43 11.81
C GLY A 301 -17.17 -0.01 11.36
N ASN A 302 -16.23 -0.59 10.59
CA ASN A 302 -16.32 -1.89 9.92
C ASN A 302 -17.64 -2.13 9.18
N LYS A 303 -18.16 -1.07 8.53
CA LYS A 303 -19.50 -1.08 7.92
C LYS A 303 -19.57 -1.89 6.63
N LEU A 304 -18.46 -2.05 5.90
CA LEU A 304 -18.45 -2.75 4.61
C LEU A 304 -18.72 -4.25 4.78
N GLU A 305 -17.95 -4.94 5.61
CA GLU A 305 -18.12 -6.37 5.93
C GLU A 305 -19.55 -6.67 6.44
N ARG A 306 -20.13 -5.72 7.18
CA ARG A 306 -21.44 -5.84 7.82
C ARG A 306 -22.62 -5.46 6.93
N GLY A 307 -22.37 -4.95 5.71
CA GLY A 307 -23.42 -4.42 4.84
C GLY A 307 -24.18 -3.23 5.45
N GLU A 308 -23.50 -2.38 6.22
CA GLU A 308 -24.04 -1.16 6.85
C GLU A 308 -23.58 0.13 6.15
N LEU A 309 -22.72 0.02 5.14
CA LEU A 309 -22.16 1.18 4.44
C LEU A 309 -23.15 1.70 3.39
N GLU A 310 -23.70 2.88 3.64
CA GLU A 310 -24.53 3.60 2.68
C GLU A 310 -23.63 4.55 1.87
N LEU A 311 -23.58 4.36 0.55
CA LEU A 311 -22.81 5.24 -0.34
C LEU A 311 -23.61 6.49 -0.72
N HIS A 312 -24.88 6.31 -1.02
CA HIS A 312 -25.84 7.38 -1.29
C HIS A 312 -27.22 6.98 -0.77
N PRO A 313 -28.16 7.94 -0.58
CA PRO A 313 -29.47 7.66 0.00
C PRO A 313 -30.17 6.48 -0.67
N GLY A 314 -30.44 5.44 0.13
CA GLY A 314 -31.15 4.24 -0.33
C GLY A 314 -30.29 3.17 -1.02
N CYS A 315 -28.98 3.37 -1.19
CA CYS A 315 -28.05 2.32 -1.61
C CYS A 315 -27.05 1.96 -0.51
N THR A 316 -27.35 0.87 0.19
CA THR A 316 -26.41 0.21 1.09
C THR A 316 -25.62 -0.84 0.31
N VAL A 317 -24.30 -0.78 0.43
CA VAL A 317 -23.34 -1.71 -0.16
C VAL A 317 -23.52 -3.08 0.48
N ASP A 318 -23.55 -4.12 -0.35
CA ASP A 318 -23.67 -5.49 0.10
C ASP A 318 -22.73 -6.39 -0.71
N LEU A 319 -21.71 -6.94 -0.05
CA LEU A 319 -20.72 -7.81 -0.68
C LEU A 319 -21.35 -9.07 -1.29
N LYS A 320 -22.55 -9.48 -0.87
CA LYS A 320 -23.30 -10.60 -1.48
C LYS A 320 -23.84 -10.28 -2.87
N ARG A 321 -23.90 -9.00 -3.25
CA ARG A 321 -24.34 -8.57 -4.59
C ARG A 321 -23.26 -8.74 -5.65
N ILE A 322 -21.99 -8.81 -5.25
CA ILE A 322 -20.87 -9.04 -6.16
C ILE A 322 -21.11 -10.38 -6.87
N ARG A 323 -21.16 -10.36 -8.21
CA ARG A 323 -21.32 -11.57 -9.04
C ARG A 323 -20.08 -11.85 -9.88
N ASN A 324 -19.27 -10.84 -10.17
CA ASN A 324 -18.03 -11.00 -10.89
C ASN A 324 -17.00 -11.75 -10.03
N PRO A 325 -16.10 -12.55 -10.64
CA PRO A 325 -15.05 -13.24 -9.90
C PRO A 325 -14.19 -12.26 -9.11
N LEU A 326 -13.91 -12.59 -7.85
CA LEU A 326 -12.98 -11.87 -7.00
C LEU A 326 -11.68 -12.66 -6.89
N VAL A 327 -10.55 -11.99 -7.12
CA VAL A 327 -9.21 -12.54 -6.94
C VAL A 327 -8.51 -11.77 -5.84
N ILE A 328 -8.14 -12.43 -4.75
CA ILE A 328 -7.54 -11.78 -3.57
C ILE A 328 -6.08 -12.19 -3.47
N PHE A 329 -5.16 -11.24 -3.61
CA PHE A 329 -3.74 -11.50 -3.41
C PHE A 329 -3.28 -10.91 -2.08
N ALA A 330 -2.92 -11.78 -1.13
CA ALA A 330 -2.44 -11.40 0.19
C ALA A 330 -1.02 -11.94 0.45
N SER A 331 -0.38 -11.46 1.51
CA SER A 331 0.89 -12.04 1.95
C SER A 331 1.01 -12.17 3.45
N SER A 332 1.56 -13.28 3.92
CA SER A 332 1.91 -13.50 5.32
C SER A 332 3.04 -12.57 5.81
N GLY A 333 3.84 -11.99 4.90
CA GLY A 333 4.82 -10.96 5.23
C GLY A 333 4.24 -9.54 5.32
N ASP A 334 2.96 -9.37 4.98
CA ASP A 334 2.25 -8.10 5.00
C ASP A 334 1.81 -7.75 6.44
N ASN A 335 2.37 -6.68 6.98
CA ASN A 335 2.04 -6.15 8.30
C ASN A 335 0.99 -5.04 8.28
N ILE A 336 0.46 -4.70 7.10
CA ILE A 336 -0.57 -3.68 6.84
C ILE A 336 -1.89 -4.37 6.50
N THR A 337 -1.88 -5.33 5.58
CA THR A 337 -3.03 -6.16 5.17
C THR A 337 -2.65 -7.65 5.11
N PRO A 338 -2.36 -8.26 6.27
CA PRO A 338 -2.14 -9.70 6.37
C PRO A 338 -3.38 -10.51 5.91
N PRO A 339 -3.25 -11.84 5.66
CA PRO A 339 -4.32 -12.65 5.10
C PRO A 339 -5.64 -12.59 5.87
N HIS A 340 -5.59 -12.46 7.20
CA HIS A 340 -6.80 -12.31 8.02
C HIS A 340 -7.60 -11.05 7.66
N GLN A 341 -6.97 -9.91 7.32
CA GLN A 341 -7.69 -8.70 6.90
C GLN A 341 -8.21 -8.80 5.47
N ALA A 342 -7.52 -9.56 4.63
CA ALA A 342 -7.89 -9.77 3.23
C ALA A 342 -9.01 -10.81 3.06
N LEU A 343 -9.08 -11.83 3.93
CA LEU A 343 -9.93 -13.02 3.74
C LEU A 343 -11.05 -13.20 4.78
N ASN A 344 -10.92 -12.68 6.01
CA ASN A 344 -11.89 -12.97 7.08
C ASN A 344 -13.32 -12.42 6.82
N TRP A 345 -13.49 -11.57 5.81
CA TRP A 345 -14.80 -11.03 5.44
C TRP A 345 -15.63 -12.12 4.76
N ILE A 346 -14.97 -13.11 4.16
CA ILE A 346 -15.61 -14.22 3.47
C ILE A 346 -16.49 -15.01 4.44
N PRO A 347 -15.99 -15.55 5.57
CA PRO A 347 -16.84 -16.24 6.55
C PRO A 347 -17.82 -15.29 7.27
N ALA A 348 -17.49 -13.99 7.40
CA ALA A 348 -18.41 -13.01 7.98
C ALA A 348 -19.64 -12.74 7.07
N VAL A 349 -19.44 -12.74 5.75
CA VAL A 349 -20.50 -12.53 4.76
C VAL A 349 -21.22 -13.83 4.42
N TYR A 350 -20.48 -14.92 4.22
CA TYR A 350 -20.98 -16.24 3.88
C TYR A 350 -20.76 -17.20 5.05
N PRO A 351 -21.83 -17.59 5.77
CA PRO A 351 -21.68 -18.45 6.96
C PRO A 351 -21.04 -19.82 6.70
N ASP A 352 -21.17 -20.34 5.49
CA ASP A 352 -20.65 -21.64 5.06
C ASP A 352 -20.36 -21.65 3.55
N THR A 353 -19.66 -22.69 3.08
CA THR A 353 -19.35 -22.86 1.64
C THR A 353 -20.62 -22.93 0.81
N LYS A 354 -21.69 -23.52 1.36
CA LYS A 354 -22.97 -23.65 0.66
C LYS A 354 -23.60 -22.29 0.39
N ALA A 355 -23.51 -21.34 1.32
CA ALA A 355 -24.02 -19.99 1.18
C ALA A 355 -23.25 -19.20 0.13
N LEU A 356 -21.92 -19.34 0.08
CA LEU A 356 -21.08 -18.76 -0.97
C LEU A 356 -21.50 -19.27 -2.36
N LYS A 357 -21.65 -20.60 -2.50
CA LYS A 357 -22.08 -21.24 -3.75
C LYS A 357 -23.50 -20.84 -4.15
N ALA A 358 -24.42 -20.76 -3.18
CA ALA A 358 -25.79 -20.31 -3.41
C ALA A 358 -25.87 -18.84 -3.85
N ALA A 359 -24.92 -18.02 -3.40
CA ALA A 359 -24.74 -16.66 -3.89
C ALA A 359 -24.09 -16.60 -5.29
N GLY A 360 -23.77 -17.74 -5.92
CA GLY A 360 -23.18 -17.79 -7.25
C GLY A 360 -21.81 -17.12 -7.34
N GLN A 361 -21.14 -16.91 -6.20
CA GLN A 361 -19.90 -16.16 -6.13
C GLN A 361 -18.69 -17.09 -6.37
N ARG A 362 -17.67 -16.54 -7.04
CA ARG A 362 -16.39 -17.18 -7.32
C ARG A 362 -15.30 -16.34 -6.67
N ILE A 363 -14.65 -16.89 -5.65
CA ILE A 363 -13.54 -16.21 -4.96
C ILE A 363 -12.30 -17.07 -5.15
N VAL A 364 -11.26 -16.48 -5.71
CA VAL A 364 -9.93 -17.06 -5.81
C VAL A 364 -9.01 -16.28 -4.88
N TYR A 365 -8.17 -16.94 -4.11
CA TYR A 365 -7.15 -16.27 -3.32
C TYR A 365 -5.76 -16.85 -3.52
N LEU A 366 -4.74 -16.01 -3.36
CA LEU A 366 -3.33 -16.35 -3.41
C LEU A 366 -2.64 -15.77 -2.18
N ILE A 367 -1.82 -16.57 -1.50
CA ILE A 367 -1.04 -16.13 -0.33
C ILE A 367 0.45 -16.29 -0.62
N ASN A 368 1.17 -15.17 -0.74
CA ASN A 368 2.63 -15.21 -0.74
C ASN A 368 3.16 -15.35 0.71
N PRO A 369 4.11 -16.25 1.01
CA PRO A 369 4.52 -16.52 2.38
C PRO A 369 5.45 -15.47 3.00
N HIS A 370 6.04 -14.56 2.22
CA HIS A 370 7.20 -13.78 2.69
C HIS A 370 7.16 -12.29 2.37
N VAL A 371 6.49 -11.88 1.29
CA VAL A 371 6.63 -10.51 0.79
C VAL A 371 5.94 -9.50 1.72
N GLY A 372 6.59 -8.36 1.98
CA GLY A 372 5.95 -7.26 2.69
C GLY A 372 4.91 -6.55 1.83
N HIS A 373 4.04 -5.75 2.45
CA HIS A 373 2.95 -5.01 1.78
C HIS A 373 3.37 -4.35 0.45
N LEU A 374 4.38 -3.48 0.48
CA LEU A 374 4.83 -2.79 -0.73
C LEU A 374 5.39 -3.75 -1.78
N GLY A 375 6.04 -4.82 -1.34
CA GLY A 375 6.62 -5.81 -2.23
C GLY A 375 5.56 -6.61 -3.00
N ILE A 376 4.29 -6.61 -2.56
CA ILE A 376 3.18 -7.10 -3.38
C ILE A 376 3.18 -6.35 -4.71
N PHE A 377 3.22 -5.01 -4.69
CA PHE A 377 3.08 -4.16 -5.88
C PHE A 377 4.41 -3.88 -6.62
N VAL A 378 5.52 -3.76 -5.88
CA VAL A 378 6.78 -3.19 -6.42
C VAL A 378 7.89 -4.20 -6.68
N SER A 379 7.71 -5.44 -6.24
CA SER A 379 8.75 -6.46 -6.40
C SER A 379 8.72 -7.02 -7.81
N ALA A 380 9.80 -6.86 -8.56
CA ALA A 380 9.95 -7.50 -9.88
C ALA A 380 9.78 -9.02 -9.82
N LYS A 381 10.20 -9.65 -8.70
CA LYS A 381 9.98 -11.09 -8.48
C LYS A 381 8.50 -11.43 -8.36
N VAL A 382 7.72 -10.60 -7.68
CA VAL A 382 6.27 -10.80 -7.51
C VAL A 382 5.51 -10.48 -8.80
N ALA A 383 5.93 -9.44 -9.52
CA ALA A 383 5.41 -9.12 -10.84
C ALA A 383 5.55 -10.31 -11.80
N ARG A 384 6.77 -10.82 -11.98
CA ARG A 384 7.08 -11.88 -12.96
C ARG A 384 6.45 -13.24 -12.66
N LEU A 385 6.02 -13.49 -11.42
CA LEU A 385 5.45 -14.76 -11.01
C LEU A 385 3.97 -14.62 -10.65
N GLU A 386 3.64 -14.02 -9.51
CA GLU A 386 2.27 -13.95 -9.01
C GLU A 386 1.35 -13.08 -9.87
N HIS A 387 1.75 -11.84 -10.20
CA HIS A 387 0.90 -10.96 -11.02
C HIS A 387 0.73 -11.50 -12.44
N ARG A 388 1.81 -12.00 -13.04
CA ARG A 388 1.75 -12.67 -14.34
C ARG A 388 0.80 -13.86 -14.32
N ALA A 389 0.91 -14.74 -13.32
CA ALA A 389 0.02 -15.89 -13.18
C ALA A 389 -1.46 -15.48 -13.03
N ILE A 390 -1.75 -14.43 -12.25
CA ILE A 390 -3.11 -13.90 -12.10
C ILE A 390 -3.65 -13.39 -13.44
N LEU A 391 -2.84 -12.65 -14.20
CA LEU A 391 -3.23 -12.07 -15.48
C LEU A 391 -3.42 -13.12 -16.58
N GLU A 392 -2.55 -14.14 -16.61
CA GLU A 392 -2.67 -15.29 -17.52
C GLU A 392 -3.98 -16.07 -17.27
N SER A 393 -4.39 -16.21 -16.00
CA SER A 393 -5.60 -16.94 -15.58
C SER A 393 -6.92 -16.15 -15.63
N VAL A 394 -6.95 -14.93 -16.18
CA VAL A 394 -8.17 -14.11 -16.22
C VAL A 394 -9.36 -14.82 -16.89
N GLY A 395 -9.09 -15.60 -17.95
CA GLY A 395 -10.12 -16.40 -18.61
C GLY A 395 -10.71 -17.46 -17.69
N ASP A 396 -9.84 -18.20 -17.00
CA ASP A 396 -10.19 -19.34 -16.14
C ASP A 396 -11.12 -18.93 -14.99
N PHE A 397 -10.94 -17.73 -14.42
CA PHE A 397 -11.77 -17.25 -13.31
C PHE A 397 -13.27 -17.20 -13.64
N ASN A 398 -13.62 -16.94 -14.90
CA ASN A 398 -15.02 -16.92 -15.33
C ASN A 398 -15.62 -18.32 -15.46
N ASP A 399 -14.79 -19.31 -15.79
CA ASP A 399 -15.18 -20.70 -16.05
C ASP A 399 -15.27 -21.55 -14.78
N LEU A 400 -14.69 -21.08 -13.67
CA LEU A 400 -14.83 -21.71 -12.36
C LEU A 400 -16.31 -21.77 -11.93
N ALA A 401 -16.69 -22.91 -11.37
CA ALA A 401 -17.96 -23.02 -10.66
C ALA A 401 -17.98 -22.08 -9.44
N PRO A 402 -19.15 -21.65 -8.96
CA PRO A 402 -19.24 -20.92 -7.70
C PRO A 402 -18.56 -21.68 -6.55
N GLY A 403 -17.77 -20.98 -5.75
CA GLY A 403 -16.93 -21.58 -4.71
C GLY A 403 -15.77 -20.70 -4.27
N LEU A 404 -15.03 -21.19 -3.27
CA LEU A 404 -13.79 -20.61 -2.78
C LEU A 404 -12.62 -21.47 -3.29
N TYR A 405 -11.61 -20.83 -3.87
CA TYR A 405 -10.47 -21.49 -4.47
C TYR A 405 -9.17 -20.86 -4.01
N GLU A 406 -8.18 -21.68 -3.71
CA GLU A 406 -6.80 -21.24 -3.55
C GLU A 406 -6.05 -21.44 -4.87
N MET A 407 -5.49 -20.37 -5.40
CA MET A 407 -4.58 -20.42 -6.54
C MET A 407 -3.21 -20.90 -6.05
N LYS A 408 -2.72 -21.99 -6.64
CA LYS A 408 -1.38 -22.53 -6.41
C LYS A 408 -0.53 -22.29 -7.67
N ILE A 409 0.71 -21.90 -7.45
CA ILE A 409 1.69 -21.64 -8.50
C ILE A 409 2.87 -22.58 -8.29
N ASP A 410 2.98 -23.60 -9.12
CA ASP A 410 4.10 -24.54 -9.10
C ASP A 410 5.24 -23.99 -9.97
N ASN A 411 6.38 -23.67 -9.35
CA ASN A 411 7.57 -23.12 -10.01
C ASN A 411 8.85 -23.72 -9.41
N PRO A 412 9.75 -24.35 -10.21
CA PRO A 412 9.67 -24.49 -11.67
C PRO A 412 8.75 -25.62 -12.12
N THR A 413 8.21 -25.53 -13.34
CA THR A 413 7.48 -26.62 -14.02
C THR A 413 8.36 -27.83 -14.32
N GLY A 414 9.69 -27.63 -14.39
CA GLY A 414 10.64 -28.67 -14.78
C GLY A 414 10.61 -29.02 -16.28
N ASP A 415 9.88 -28.26 -17.11
CA ASP A 415 9.87 -28.42 -18.57
C ASP A 415 11.21 -27.90 -19.15
N PRO A 416 11.96 -28.71 -19.93
CA PRO A 416 13.20 -28.28 -20.56
C PRO A 416 13.00 -27.26 -21.70
N ASP A 417 11.76 -27.04 -22.17
CA ASP A 417 11.44 -26.05 -23.20
C ASP A 417 11.40 -24.63 -22.61
N CYS A 418 12.40 -23.82 -22.93
CA CYS A 418 12.52 -22.45 -22.47
C CYS A 418 11.46 -21.49 -23.01
N HIS A 419 10.66 -21.91 -24.00
CA HIS A 419 9.59 -21.10 -24.59
C HIS A 419 8.24 -21.27 -23.87
N LYS A 420 8.10 -22.24 -22.96
CA LYS A 420 6.89 -22.41 -22.17
C LYS A 420 6.95 -21.65 -20.85
N PRO A 421 5.80 -21.32 -20.23
CA PRO A 421 5.76 -20.73 -18.91
C PRO A 421 6.57 -21.57 -17.92
N GLN A 422 7.44 -20.91 -17.16
CA GLN A 422 8.28 -21.59 -16.15
C GLN A 422 7.49 -21.95 -14.89
N PHE A 423 6.19 -21.63 -14.84
CA PHE A 423 5.27 -21.95 -13.76
C PHE A 423 3.99 -22.59 -14.31
N GLN A 424 3.29 -23.37 -13.48
CA GLN A 424 1.96 -23.89 -13.75
C GLN A 424 1.00 -23.37 -12.66
N VAL A 425 -0.22 -23.03 -13.08
CA VAL A 425 -1.30 -22.61 -12.17
C VAL A 425 -2.33 -23.72 -12.06
N HIS A 426 -2.78 -24.00 -10.84
CA HIS A 426 -4.00 -24.77 -10.58
C HIS A 426 -4.81 -24.17 -9.43
N PHE A 427 -6.10 -24.50 -9.41
CA PHE A 427 -7.05 -24.02 -8.42
C PHE A 427 -7.47 -25.17 -7.51
N GLU A 428 -7.15 -25.06 -6.22
CA GLU A 428 -7.60 -26.00 -5.20
C GLU A 428 -8.88 -25.47 -4.55
N GLU A 429 -9.97 -26.22 -4.62
CA GLU A 429 -11.21 -25.84 -3.93
C GLU A 429 -11.01 -25.90 -2.41
N ARG A 430 -11.48 -24.87 -1.71
CA ARG A 430 -11.37 -24.70 -0.26
C ARG A 430 -12.75 -24.52 0.36
N GLN A 431 -12.83 -24.73 1.66
CA GLN A 431 -14.05 -24.47 2.42
C GLN A 431 -13.97 -23.09 3.06
N VAL A 432 -15.08 -22.34 3.04
CA VAL A 432 -15.21 -21.08 3.78
C VAL A 432 -14.98 -21.31 5.28
N GLU A 433 -15.41 -22.47 5.75
CA GLU A 433 -15.26 -22.98 7.11
C GLU A 433 -13.78 -23.16 7.52
N ASP A 434 -12.85 -23.31 6.56
CA ASP A 434 -11.41 -23.42 6.84
C ASP A 434 -10.79 -22.04 7.18
N LEU A 435 -11.50 -20.93 6.93
CA LEU A 435 -11.06 -19.57 7.23
C LEU A 435 -11.39 -19.20 8.69
N GLU A 436 -10.71 -19.84 9.65
CA GLU A 436 -10.89 -19.56 11.07
C GLU A 436 -9.90 -18.50 11.57
N TYR A 437 -10.42 -17.33 11.99
CA TYR A 437 -9.63 -16.26 12.60
C TYR A 437 -10.23 -15.83 13.95
N PRO A 438 -9.43 -15.28 14.89
CA PRO A 438 -9.93 -14.85 16.19
C PRO A 438 -10.96 -13.71 16.09
N ASP A 439 -12.09 -13.86 16.79
CA ASP A 439 -13.08 -12.79 16.91
C ASP A 439 -12.64 -11.74 17.94
N GLN A 440 -12.54 -10.48 17.51
CA GLN A 440 -12.22 -9.31 18.34
C GLN A 440 -13.32 -8.23 18.25
N THR A 441 -14.48 -8.59 17.70
CA THR A 441 -15.61 -7.68 17.47
C THR A 441 -16.04 -6.91 18.73
N PRO A 442 -16.14 -7.53 19.94
CA PRO A 442 -16.61 -6.82 21.13
C PRO A 442 -15.73 -5.62 21.54
N GLU A 443 -14.40 -5.76 21.43
CA GLU A 443 -13.44 -4.70 21.74
C GLU A 443 -13.60 -3.54 20.75
N PHE A 444 -13.68 -3.84 19.46
CA PHE A 444 -13.80 -2.82 18.42
C PHE A 444 -15.17 -2.12 18.41
N GLU A 445 -16.24 -2.77 18.85
CA GLU A 445 -17.53 -2.09 19.07
C GLU A 445 -17.44 -0.99 20.13
N ARG A 446 -16.63 -1.20 21.18
CA ARG A 446 -16.38 -0.16 22.19
C ARG A 446 -15.54 0.97 21.63
N VAL A 447 -14.56 0.67 20.76
CA VAL A 447 -13.80 1.66 20.01
C VAL A 447 -14.72 2.49 19.10
N LYS A 448 -15.62 1.85 18.35
CA LYS A 448 -16.63 2.50 17.52
C LYS A 448 -17.51 3.44 18.33
N ALA A 449 -17.99 3.01 19.50
CA ALA A 449 -18.78 3.84 20.40
C ALA A 449 -18.00 5.05 20.96
N LEU A 450 -16.74 4.85 21.39
CA LEU A 450 -15.87 5.92 21.86
C LEU A 450 -15.58 6.92 20.73
N SER A 451 -15.24 6.43 19.55
CA SER A 451 -14.97 7.25 18.36
C SER A 451 -16.13 8.17 18.05
N LYS A 452 -17.36 7.64 17.98
CA LYS A 452 -18.58 8.45 17.75
C LYS A 452 -18.72 9.58 18.77
N ARG A 453 -18.44 9.32 20.05
CA ARG A 453 -18.49 10.34 21.12
C ARG A 453 -17.41 11.40 20.93
N ASN A 454 -16.17 11.00 20.66
CA ASN A 454 -15.05 11.92 20.48
C ASN A 454 -15.22 12.80 19.24
N VAL A 455 -15.69 12.22 18.12
CA VAL A 455 -16.05 12.99 16.92
C VAL A 455 -17.14 14.00 17.24
N ALA A 456 -18.22 13.59 17.92
CA ALA A 456 -19.29 14.51 18.31
C ALA A 456 -18.79 15.65 19.22
N LEU A 457 -17.93 15.36 20.19
CA LEU A 457 -17.31 16.37 21.06
C LEU A 457 -16.44 17.33 20.26
N TYR A 458 -15.58 16.80 19.37
CA TYR A 458 -14.72 17.61 18.52
C TYR A 458 -15.57 18.52 17.61
N GLU A 459 -16.48 17.97 16.81
CA GLU A 459 -17.27 18.72 15.84
C GLU A 459 -18.21 19.74 16.50
N THR A 460 -18.67 19.49 17.72
CA THR A 460 -19.53 20.42 18.45
C THR A 460 -18.75 21.55 19.11
N PHE A 461 -17.62 21.24 19.78
CA PHE A 461 -16.98 22.19 20.71
C PHE A 461 -15.64 22.73 20.22
N VAL A 462 -14.89 21.99 19.41
CA VAL A 462 -13.50 22.32 19.04
C VAL A 462 -13.38 22.67 17.55
N GLY A 463 -13.93 21.82 16.68
CA GLY A 463 -13.88 21.95 15.22
C GLY A 463 -14.31 23.32 14.69
N PRO A 464 -15.41 23.94 15.16
CA PRO A 464 -15.80 25.28 14.71
C PRO A 464 -14.73 26.34 14.96
N TRP A 465 -14.01 26.25 16.08
CA TRP A 465 -12.90 27.17 16.39
C TRP A 465 -11.67 26.88 15.55
N VAL A 466 -11.30 25.61 15.38
CA VAL A 466 -10.19 25.22 14.51
C VAL A 466 -10.43 25.75 13.10
N ARG A 467 -11.59 25.43 12.50
CA ARG A 467 -11.97 25.92 11.17
C ARG A 467 -12.00 27.45 11.08
N ARG A 468 -12.40 28.14 12.16
CA ARG A 468 -12.44 29.61 12.20
C ARG A 468 -11.05 30.26 12.19
N PHE A 469 -10.05 29.59 12.78
CA PHE A 469 -8.68 30.10 12.91
C PHE A 469 -7.72 29.53 11.85
N THR A 470 -8.07 28.43 11.19
CA THR A 470 -7.31 27.94 10.04
C THR A 470 -7.41 28.92 8.87
N THR A 471 -6.26 29.28 8.32
CA THR A 471 -6.11 30.09 7.11
C THR A 471 -5.37 29.29 6.03
N PRO A 472 -5.48 29.66 4.74
CA PRO A 472 -4.69 29.01 3.69
C PRO A 472 -3.18 29.02 3.98
N TRP A 473 -2.68 30.10 4.59
CA TRP A 473 -1.27 30.23 4.97
C TRP A 473 -0.89 29.30 6.12
N SER A 474 -1.69 29.22 7.18
CA SER A 474 -1.39 28.33 8.30
C SER A 474 -1.48 26.85 7.89
N ALA A 475 -2.45 26.49 7.05
CA ALA A 475 -2.59 25.15 6.51
C ALA A 475 -1.37 24.74 5.66
N GLU A 476 -0.95 25.62 4.75
CA GLU A 476 0.25 25.40 3.94
C GLU A 476 1.52 25.34 4.80
N MET A 477 1.64 26.20 5.82
CA MET A 477 2.76 26.16 6.75
C MET A 477 2.83 24.82 7.51
N LEU A 478 1.71 24.32 8.04
CA LEU A 478 1.67 23.02 8.70
C LEU A 478 2.06 21.88 7.76
N ARG A 479 1.57 21.91 6.51
CA ARG A 479 1.93 20.94 5.48
C ARG A 479 3.43 20.93 5.20
N GLN A 480 4.03 22.11 5.04
CA GLN A 480 5.47 22.26 4.75
C GLN A 480 6.36 21.89 5.94
N LEU A 481 5.91 22.19 7.17
CA LEU A 481 6.61 21.86 8.41
C LEU A 481 6.43 20.40 8.84
N HIS A 482 5.63 19.62 8.14
CA HIS A 482 5.46 18.20 8.46
C HIS A 482 6.82 17.48 8.45
N PRO A 483 7.19 16.71 9.49
CA PRO A 483 8.50 16.07 9.61
C PRO A 483 8.94 15.26 8.40
N ALA A 484 7.99 14.59 7.73
CA ALA A 484 8.25 13.84 6.52
C ALA A 484 8.80 14.70 5.36
N ARG A 485 8.43 15.99 5.26
CA ARG A 485 8.99 16.91 4.26
C ARG A 485 10.26 17.58 4.76
N THR A 486 10.26 18.10 6.00
CA THR A 486 11.38 18.88 6.52
C THR A 486 12.66 18.05 6.66
N SER A 487 12.55 16.77 7.04
CA SER A 487 13.71 15.86 7.15
C SER A 487 14.41 15.60 5.81
N ARG A 488 13.71 15.78 4.69
CA ARG A 488 14.24 15.64 3.33
C ARG A 488 14.72 16.98 2.81
N LEU A 489 13.92 18.04 3.01
CA LEU A 489 14.24 19.40 2.61
C LEU A 489 15.59 19.88 3.14
N MET A 490 15.96 19.48 4.37
CA MET A 490 17.23 19.88 4.99
C MET A 490 18.49 19.48 4.21
N PHE A 491 18.38 18.50 3.29
CA PHE A 491 19.46 18.07 2.40
C PHE A 491 19.44 18.74 1.02
N SER A 492 18.40 19.51 0.69
CA SER A 492 18.32 20.20 -0.60
C SER A 492 19.33 21.35 -0.67
N GLU A 493 19.86 21.63 -1.85
CA GLU A 493 20.76 22.78 -2.07
C GLU A 493 20.04 24.12 -1.88
N ARG A 494 18.72 24.14 -2.08
CA ARG A 494 17.88 25.33 -1.88
C ARG A 494 17.77 25.73 -0.41
N PHE A 495 17.72 24.75 0.49
CA PHE A 495 17.62 24.99 1.93
C PHE A 495 18.99 25.02 2.62
N ALA A 496 19.91 24.15 2.19
CA ALA A 496 21.25 23.99 2.72
C ALA A 496 22.30 24.21 1.62
N PRO A 497 22.71 25.47 1.33
CA PRO A 497 23.63 25.77 0.22
C PRO A 497 24.99 25.06 0.28
N TRP A 498 25.44 24.67 1.48
CA TRP A 498 26.68 23.92 1.66
C TRP A 498 26.65 22.51 1.02
N MET A 499 25.46 21.99 0.70
CA MET A 499 25.29 20.72 -0.01
C MET A 499 25.86 20.75 -1.43
N ALA A 500 26.03 21.94 -2.05
CA ALA A 500 26.76 22.08 -3.30
C ALA A 500 28.25 21.68 -3.16
N GLY A 501 28.83 21.89 -1.97
CA GLY A 501 30.16 21.38 -1.63
C GLY A 501 30.21 19.86 -1.51
N VAL A 502 29.12 19.23 -1.05
CA VAL A 502 29.00 17.76 -1.00
C VAL A 502 28.99 17.18 -2.41
N LYS A 503 28.22 17.77 -3.33
CA LYS A 503 28.23 17.37 -4.76
C LYS A 503 29.64 17.42 -5.35
N TRP A 504 30.34 18.54 -5.16
CA TRP A 504 31.72 18.72 -5.64
C TRP A 504 32.71 17.69 -5.05
N LEU A 505 32.49 17.29 -3.79
CA LEU A 505 33.26 16.22 -3.15
C LEU A 505 32.90 14.86 -3.75
N ALA A 506 31.62 14.56 -3.93
CA ALA A 506 31.15 13.29 -4.51
C ALA A 506 31.79 13.04 -5.89
N GLU A 507 31.76 14.05 -6.77
CA GLU A 507 32.38 14.01 -8.11
C GLU A 507 33.89 13.70 -8.06
N ARG A 508 34.60 14.07 -6.99
CA ARG A 508 36.04 13.78 -6.81
C ARG A 508 36.30 12.38 -6.28
N VAL A 509 35.39 11.89 -5.45
CA VAL A 509 35.58 10.62 -4.76
C VAL A 509 35.13 9.45 -5.63
N GLU A 510 34.18 9.67 -6.54
CA GLU A 510 33.70 8.70 -7.52
C GLU A 510 34.85 8.13 -8.40
N THR A 511 35.91 8.91 -8.62
CA THR A 511 37.10 8.45 -9.37
C THR A 511 38.11 7.64 -8.55
N THR A 512 37.84 7.34 -7.27
CA THR A 512 38.76 6.63 -6.38
C THR A 512 38.37 5.16 -6.24
N PRO A 513 39.11 4.20 -6.82
CA PRO A 513 38.77 2.79 -6.71
C PRO A 513 39.48 2.16 -5.51
N THR A 514 38.72 1.77 -4.49
CA THR A 514 38.44 0.36 -4.18
C THR A 514 37.51 0.28 -2.97
N PRO A 515 36.30 -0.32 -3.12
CA PRO A 515 35.53 -0.79 -1.98
C PRO A 515 36.39 -1.70 -1.11
N VAL A 516 36.34 -1.51 0.20
CA VAL A 516 37.03 -2.40 1.13
C VAL A 516 36.28 -3.73 1.18
N ASP A 517 37.01 -4.83 1.00
CA ASP A 517 36.45 -6.18 1.01
C ASP A 517 35.70 -6.49 2.32
N HIS A 518 34.59 -7.21 2.24
CA HIS A 518 33.77 -7.59 3.41
C HIS A 518 34.52 -8.46 4.43
N SER A 519 35.68 -9.01 4.07
CA SER A 519 36.58 -9.71 5.01
C SER A 519 37.38 -8.78 5.91
N ASN A 520 37.48 -7.48 5.59
CA ASN A 520 38.17 -6.50 6.43
C ASN A 520 37.55 -6.45 7.86
N PRO A 521 38.37 -6.52 8.93
CA PRO A 521 37.86 -6.63 10.29
C PRO A 521 37.04 -5.42 10.74
N TYR A 522 37.37 -4.21 10.27
CA TYR A 522 36.62 -2.99 10.60
C TYR A 522 35.28 -2.94 9.88
N ARG A 523 35.21 -3.40 8.63
CA ARG A 523 33.96 -3.55 7.87
C ARG A 523 33.05 -4.60 8.50
N ARG A 524 33.60 -5.72 8.98
CA ARG A 524 32.85 -6.74 9.75
C ARG A 524 32.30 -6.16 11.05
N TRP A 525 33.12 -5.37 11.76
CA TRP A 525 32.68 -4.70 12.99
C TRP A 525 31.56 -3.68 12.73
N GLU A 526 31.65 -2.89 11.67
CA GLU A 526 30.57 -1.99 11.22
C GLU A 526 29.25 -2.76 11.00
N THR A 527 29.29 -3.88 10.27
CA THR A 527 28.12 -4.74 10.02
C THR A 527 27.55 -5.32 11.31
N LEU A 528 28.40 -5.78 12.25
CA LEU A 528 27.95 -6.29 13.54
C LEU A 528 27.28 -5.21 14.39
N MET A 529 27.81 -3.99 14.38
CA MET A 529 27.21 -2.84 15.06
C MET A 529 25.85 -2.49 14.44
N SER A 530 25.77 -2.45 13.10
CA SER A 530 24.52 -2.20 12.38
C SER A 530 23.46 -3.26 12.66
N ASN A 531 23.85 -4.54 12.68
CA ASN A 531 22.97 -5.65 13.06
C ASN A 531 22.48 -5.51 14.50
N SER A 532 23.36 -5.07 15.43
CA SER A 532 22.98 -4.85 16.83
C SER A 532 21.96 -3.71 16.98
N ILE A 533 22.16 -2.59 16.28
CA ILE A 533 21.20 -1.46 16.24
C ILE A 533 19.87 -1.91 15.66
N THR A 534 19.92 -2.65 14.55
CA THR A 534 18.75 -3.23 13.89
C THR A 534 17.97 -4.13 14.85
N SER A 535 18.65 -5.05 15.55
CA SER A 535 18.02 -5.93 16.54
C SER A 535 17.43 -5.15 17.71
N ALA A 536 18.12 -4.12 18.21
CA ALA A 536 17.61 -3.27 19.29
C ALA A 536 16.35 -2.50 18.88
N LEU A 537 16.33 -1.90 17.68
CA LEU A 537 15.15 -1.20 17.15
C LEU A 537 14.00 -2.17 16.84
N THR A 538 14.31 -3.38 16.39
CA THR A 538 13.32 -4.44 16.15
C THR A 538 12.67 -4.84 17.48
N LEU A 539 13.47 -5.08 18.52
CA LEU A 539 12.98 -5.39 19.87
C LEU A 539 12.17 -4.24 20.47
N ALA A 540 12.60 -2.99 20.26
CA ALA A 540 11.85 -1.83 20.71
C ALA A 540 10.47 -1.74 20.01
N GLY A 541 10.42 -2.00 18.70
CA GLY A 541 9.18 -2.08 17.93
C GLY A 541 8.25 -3.18 18.43
N THR A 542 8.73 -4.42 18.58
CA THR A 542 7.91 -5.54 19.05
C THR A 542 7.44 -5.36 20.50
N THR A 543 8.26 -4.74 21.35
CA THR A 543 7.88 -4.38 22.73
C THR A 543 6.78 -3.33 22.74
N ARG A 544 6.92 -2.27 21.93
CA ARG A 544 5.88 -1.25 21.77
C ARG A 544 4.56 -1.88 21.32
N ASP A 545 4.59 -2.72 20.31
CA ASP A 545 3.39 -3.35 19.75
C ASP A 545 2.71 -4.25 20.80
N SER A 546 3.50 -4.99 21.58
CA SER A 546 2.99 -5.78 22.72
C SER A 546 2.35 -4.91 23.81
N VAL A 547 2.95 -3.76 24.13
CA VAL A 547 2.38 -2.79 25.09
C VAL A 547 1.07 -2.20 24.55
N PHE A 548 1.00 -1.90 23.26
CA PHE A 548 -0.22 -1.42 22.62
C PHE A 548 -1.34 -2.47 22.66
N GLU A 549 -1.03 -3.74 22.38
CA GLU A 549 -1.99 -4.84 22.54
C GLU A 549 -2.49 -4.99 23.97
N MET A 550 -1.60 -4.95 24.96
CA MET A 550 -1.96 -5.02 26.37
C MET A 550 -2.83 -3.82 26.79
N ALA A 551 -2.48 -2.61 26.38
CA ALA A 551 -3.26 -1.41 26.66
C ALA A 551 -4.65 -1.48 26.01
N PHE A 552 -4.72 -1.93 24.75
CA PHE A 552 -5.97 -2.08 24.02
C PHE A 552 -6.89 -3.11 24.70
N LYS A 553 -6.37 -4.30 25.04
CA LYS A 553 -7.12 -5.33 25.78
C LYS A 553 -7.54 -4.84 27.18
N GLY A 554 -6.69 -4.07 27.86
CA GLY A 554 -7.02 -3.49 29.16
C GLY A 554 -8.16 -2.46 29.10
N LEU A 555 -8.13 -1.60 28.09
CA LEU A 555 -9.15 -0.56 27.89
C LEU A 555 -10.47 -1.12 27.36
N TYR A 556 -10.41 -2.09 26.43
CA TYR A 556 -11.56 -2.54 25.67
C TYR A 556 -11.96 -4.00 25.88
N GLY A 557 -11.16 -4.83 26.54
CA GLY A 557 -11.45 -6.27 26.77
C GLY A 557 -12.17 -6.60 28.09
N GLY A 558 -12.21 -5.69 29.07
CA GLY A 558 -12.82 -5.96 30.39
C GLY A 558 -14.31 -5.59 30.48
N SER A 559 -15.14 -6.32 31.24
CA SER A 559 -16.59 -6.05 31.42
C SER A 559 -16.94 -4.77 32.22
N TRP A 560 -16.06 -3.78 32.27
CA TRP A 560 -16.22 -2.59 33.10
C TRP A 560 -17.35 -1.66 32.66
N PHE A 561 -17.78 -1.75 31.39
CA PHE A 561 -18.89 -0.97 30.83
C PHE A 561 -20.19 -1.77 30.60
N GLY A 562 -20.29 -3.01 31.13
CA GLY A 562 -21.34 -3.98 30.77
C GLY A 562 -22.26 -4.44 31.91
N LYS A 563 -22.43 -3.64 32.97
CA LYS A 563 -23.50 -3.87 33.96
C LYS A 563 -24.38 -2.63 34.05
N ASP A 564 -25.25 -2.45 33.07
CA ASP A 564 -26.52 -1.80 33.32
C ASP A 564 -27.61 -2.34 32.40
N LYS A 565 -28.65 -2.89 33.06
CA LYS A 565 -29.99 -3.21 32.57
C LYS A 565 -30.12 -4.37 31.58
N THR A 566 -30.45 -5.55 32.09
CA THR A 566 -31.85 -6.05 32.16
C THR A 566 -31.84 -7.45 32.73
N ASP A 567 -32.11 -7.58 34.03
CA ASP A 567 -32.64 -8.82 34.59
C ASP A 567 -33.88 -8.44 35.40
N THR A 568 -35.01 -8.41 34.69
CA THR A 568 -36.34 -8.37 35.30
C THR A 568 -37.27 -9.20 34.44
N ARG A 569 -37.92 -10.15 35.11
CA ARG A 569 -38.94 -11.12 34.65
C ARG A 569 -38.32 -12.37 34.05
N GLY A 570 -38.48 -13.56 34.63
CA GLY A 570 -39.36 -13.98 35.72
C GLY A 570 -39.79 -15.41 35.43
N ASP A 571 -39.73 -16.28 36.43
CA ASP A 571 -40.57 -17.46 36.49
C ASP A 571 -40.90 -17.74 37.95
N GLN A 572 -42.14 -17.42 38.30
CA GLN A 572 -42.89 -18.09 39.36
C GLN A 572 -43.97 -18.92 38.67
N SER A 573 -44.10 -20.15 39.18
CA SER A 573 -45.10 -21.21 38.91
C SER A 573 -45.03 -21.94 37.59
#